data_AF-A0A941YPL8-F1
#
_entry.id   AF-A0A941YPL8-F1
#
_cell.length_a   1.000
_cell.length_b   1.000
_cell.length_c   1.000
_cell.angle_alpha   90.00
_cell.angle_beta   90.00
_cell.angle_gamma   90.00
#
_symmetry.space_group_name_H-M   'P 1'
#
loop_
_entity.id
_entity.type
_entity.pdbx_description
1 polymer ?
#
loop_
_entity_poly.entity_id
_entity_poly.type
_entity_poly.pdbx_seq_one_letter_code
_entity_poly.pdbx_strand_id
1 'polypeptide(L)'
;MRLSVIAVLATIAILSSPVHAQVTIPVKIYAQELVDRTLVGHPDLRTIEIYAAPPKTGTSLVLASNIGRIGTPASGEAVDVAANGKTRIVETASRRIEIELPLHDLAGLTVGAVALTWASAGTGGRAELEKKSVQIRDDLSRHILNTANLLDPYPYVATATTRSRAQALIDETFRRHPEVTVLALRLKVPPKNDLVVVGSTFGRHGKPADGDDMKVLDAPAPIPGLYSNDRRFGVDLPVKDAKGAAIGTMNVGYAYSGSEDRKALEAKAVALRDEVQTRLAAIKNPEEIDP
;
A
#
# COMPACT_ATOMS: atom_id res chain seq x y z
N MET A 1 -26.62 75.36 31.51
CA MET A 1 -25.79 74.77 30.44
C MET A 1 -25.87 73.25 30.55
N ARG A 2 -26.49 72.59 29.58
CA ARG A 2 -26.56 71.12 29.47
C ARG A 2 -25.40 70.67 28.56
N LEU A 3 -24.59 69.70 28.98
CA LEU A 3 -23.72 68.97 28.06
C LEU A 3 -24.15 67.51 27.99
N SER A 4 -24.48 67.11 26.77
CA SER A 4 -24.89 65.78 26.35
C SER A 4 -23.69 64.83 26.30
N VAL A 5 -23.86 63.59 26.75
CA VAL A 5 -22.89 62.51 26.55
C VAL A 5 -23.34 61.68 25.35
N ILE A 6 -22.50 61.62 24.32
CA ILE A 6 -22.66 60.77 23.14
C ILE A 6 -21.95 59.44 23.44
N ALA A 7 -22.69 58.33 23.41
CA ALA A 7 -22.14 56.98 23.50
C ALA A 7 -21.79 56.47 22.10
N VAL A 8 -20.52 56.10 21.90
CA VAL A 8 -20.04 55.45 20.68
C VAL A 8 -20.03 53.94 20.91
N LEU A 9 -20.85 53.20 20.16
CA LEU A 9 -20.81 51.74 20.09
C LEU A 9 -19.76 51.32 19.04
N ALA A 10 -18.74 50.59 19.46
CA ALA A 10 -17.77 49.94 18.59
C ALA A 10 -18.20 48.50 18.29
N THR A 11 -18.47 48.20 17.03
CA THR A 11 -18.79 46.85 16.54
C THR A 11 -17.49 46.08 16.28
N ILE A 12 -17.24 45.01 17.04
CA ILE A 12 -16.11 44.10 16.81
C ILE A 12 -16.54 43.04 15.79
N ALA A 13 -15.95 43.06 14.59
CA ALA A 13 -16.05 41.98 13.62
C ALA A 13 -15.05 40.87 13.99
N ILE A 14 -15.55 39.70 14.39
CA ILE A 14 -14.73 38.51 14.64
C ILE A 14 -14.46 37.84 13.29
N LEU A 15 -13.21 37.92 12.82
CA LEU A 15 -12.71 37.14 11.69
C LEU A 15 -12.49 35.69 12.16
N SER A 16 -13.40 34.79 11.84
CA SER A 16 -13.20 33.35 12.02
C SER A 16 -12.20 32.84 10.98
N SER A 17 -10.96 32.57 11.39
CA SER A 17 -10.01 31.84 10.53
C SER A 17 -10.50 30.40 10.34
N PRO A 18 -10.41 29.82 9.13
CA PRO A 18 -10.73 28.42 8.93
C PRO A 18 -9.73 27.56 9.69
N VAL A 19 -10.22 26.86 10.72
CA VAL A 19 -9.50 25.76 11.36
C VAL A 19 -9.26 24.72 10.29
N HIS A 20 -8.04 24.64 9.77
CA HIS A 20 -7.64 23.53 8.91
C HIS A 20 -7.72 22.28 9.78
N ALA A 21 -8.69 21.41 9.49
CA ALA A 21 -8.81 20.13 10.15
C ALA A 21 -7.48 19.38 9.94
N GLN A 22 -6.70 19.27 11.00
CA GLN A 22 -5.46 18.51 10.97
C GLN A 22 -5.85 17.05 10.74
N VAL A 23 -5.42 16.50 9.61
CA VAL A 23 -5.68 15.09 9.28
C VAL A 23 -4.92 14.25 10.30
N THR A 24 -5.65 13.67 11.26
CA THR A 24 -5.07 12.73 12.22
C THR A 24 -4.79 11.42 11.50
N ILE A 25 -3.51 11.17 11.21
CA ILE A 25 -3.06 9.89 10.66
C ILE A 25 -2.77 8.94 11.82
N PRO A 26 -3.43 7.75 11.91
CA PRO A 26 -3.06 6.73 12.88
C PRO A 26 -1.60 6.34 12.71
N VAL A 27 -0.88 6.10 13.81
CA VAL A 27 0.57 5.81 13.77
C VAL A 27 0.88 4.53 13.00
N LYS A 28 -0.04 3.55 12.94
CA LYS A 28 0.15 2.29 12.21
C LYS A 28 -0.80 2.16 11.01
N ILE A 29 -0.55 2.97 10.00
CA ILE A 29 -1.10 2.80 8.65
C ILE A 29 -0.18 1.93 7.78
N TYR A 30 -0.70 1.47 6.65
CA TYR A 30 0.03 0.58 5.75
C TYR A 30 1.33 1.19 5.21
N ALA A 31 1.37 2.49 4.95
CA ALA A 31 2.61 3.18 4.58
C ALA A 31 3.73 2.99 5.62
N GLN A 32 3.38 3.02 6.92
CA GLN A 32 4.35 2.83 8.00
C GLN A 32 4.85 1.39 8.05
N GLU A 33 3.98 0.40 7.82
CA GLU A 33 4.41 -1.00 7.68
C GLU A 33 5.40 -1.19 6.53
N LEU A 34 5.18 -0.54 5.39
CA LEU A 34 6.11 -0.61 4.25
C LEU A 34 7.49 -0.03 4.61
N VAL A 35 7.52 1.12 5.31
CA VAL A 35 8.75 1.70 5.85
C VAL A 35 9.46 0.73 6.79
N ASP A 36 8.74 0.17 7.76
CA ASP A 36 9.30 -0.71 8.78
C ASP A 36 9.91 -1.97 8.14
N ARG A 37 9.20 -2.61 7.19
CA ARG A 37 9.72 -3.77 6.44
C ARG A 37 10.95 -3.45 5.63
N THR A 38 10.95 -2.29 4.97
CA THR A 38 12.09 -1.86 4.15
C THR A 38 13.34 -1.72 5.01
N LEU A 39 13.23 -1.10 6.20
CA LEU A 39 14.37 -0.94 7.10
C LEU A 39 14.92 -2.26 7.63
N VAL A 40 14.07 -3.26 7.84
CA VAL A 40 14.51 -4.61 8.21
C VAL A 40 15.37 -5.24 7.10
N GLY A 41 15.01 -5.03 5.82
CA GLY A 41 15.74 -5.54 4.67
C GLY A 41 17.00 -4.73 4.30
N HIS A 42 17.09 -3.47 4.74
CA HIS A 42 18.13 -2.52 4.35
C HIS A 42 18.78 -1.86 5.58
N PRO A 43 19.62 -2.57 6.35
CA PRO A 43 20.22 -2.05 7.57
C PRO A 43 21.22 -0.91 7.35
N ASP A 44 21.67 -0.68 6.11
CA ASP A 44 22.51 0.45 5.69
C ASP A 44 21.72 1.74 5.41
N LEU A 45 20.39 1.64 5.26
CA LEU A 45 19.49 2.77 5.08
C LEU A 45 19.29 3.51 6.41
N ARG A 46 19.50 4.83 6.42
CA ARG A 46 19.39 5.65 7.64
C ARG A 46 17.98 6.20 7.81
N THR A 47 17.40 6.65 6.71
CA THR A 47 16.09 7.28 6.72
C THR A 47 15.32 6.86 5.50
N ILE A 48 14.05 6.56 5.69
CA ILE A 48 13.05 6.44 4.65
C ILE A 48 11.83 7.25 5.04
N GLU A 49 11.32 8.05 4.11
CA GLU A 49 10.07 8.80 4.27
C GLU A 49 9.20 8.61 3.02
N ILE A 50 7.92 8.35 3.22
CA ILE A 50 6.91 8.28 2.15
C ILE A 50 6.03 9.53 2.24
N TYR A 51 5.98 10.27 1.14
CA TYR A 51 5.12 11.44 0.99
C TYR A 51 4.03 11.14 -0.01
N ALA A 52 2.79 11.50 0.30
CA ALA A 52 1.68 11.47 -0.65
C ALA A 52 0.55 12.38 -0.18
N ALA A 53 -0.32 12.78 -1.11
CA ALA A 53 -1.53 13.51 -0.78
C ALA A 53 -2.66 12.55 -0.42
N PRO A 54 -3.22 12.59 0.81
CA PRO A 54 -4.40 11.82 1.11
C PRO A 54 -5.54 12.11 0.11
N PRO A 55 -6.40 11.13 -0.18
CA PRO A 55 -7.52 11.35 -1.07
C PRO A 55 -8.35 12.56 -0.66
N LYS A 56 -8.68 13.43 -1.61
CA LYS A 56 -9.53 14.63 -1.45
C LYS A 56 -8.93 15.77 -0.61
N THR A 57 -7.67 15.73 -0.20
CA THR A 57 -7.04 16.85 0.55
C THR A 57 -6.26 17.80 -0.34
N GLY A 58 -5.69 17.33 -1.46
CA GLY A 58 -4.84 18.12 -2.36
C GLY A 58 -3.44 18.46 -1.81
N THR A 59 -3.24 18.33 -0.50
CA THR A 59 -1.96 18.59 0.18
C THR A 59 -1.18 17.31 0.40
N SER A 60 0.05 17.24 -0.11
CA SER A 60 0.99 16.14 0.18
C SER A 60 1.51 16.23 1.61
N LEU A 61 1.49 15.11 2.32
CA LEU A 61 1.94 14.99 3.72
C LEU A 61 3.01 13.90 3.83
N VAL A 62 3.77 13.94 4.92
CA VAL A 62 4.57 12.78 5.39
C VAL A 62 3.58 11.71 5.86
N LEU A 63 3.41 10.62 5.11
CA LEU A 63 2.53 9.52 5.50
C LEU A 63 3.23 8.52 6.42
N ALA A 64 4.51 8.24 6.17
CA ALA A 64 5.30 7.32 6.96
C ALA A 64 6.76 7.75 6.99
N SER A 65 7.43 7.49 8.11
CA SER A 65 8.82 7.87 8.33
C SER A 65 9.38 7.13 9.53
N ASN A 66 10.67 6.75 9.47
CA ASN A 66 11.36 6.19 10.63
C ASN A 66 12.01 7.25 11.53
N ILE A 67 11.87 8.54 11.20
CA ILE A 67 12.37 9.67 11.98
C ILE A 67 11.26 10.60 12.49
N GLY A 68 9.99 10.25 12.28
CA GLY A 68 8.82 11.00 12.77
C GLY A 68 8.21 11.94 11.73
N ARG A 69 7.69 13.10 12.16
CA ARG A 69 7.04 14.11 11.29
C ARG A 69 5.79 13.65 10.52
N ILE A 70 5.24 12.47 10.83
CA ILE A 70 4.02 11.94 10.22
C ILE A 70 2.87 12.96 10.36
N GLY A 71 2.15 13.20 9.27
CA GLY A 71 1.04 14.16 9.18
C GLY A 71 1.46 15.61 8.94
N THR A 72 2.76 15.93 8.92
CA THR A 72 3.23 17.27 8.54
C THR A 72 3.21 17.45 7.01
N PRO A 73 3.13 18.70 6.51
CA PRO A 73 3.27 18.96 5.08
C PRO A 73 4.56 18.39 4.51
N ALA A 74 4.48 17.81 3.31
CA ALA A 74 5.65 17.39 2.55
C ALA A 74 6.54 18.60 2.22
N SER A 75 7.85 18.35 2.05
CA SER A 75 8.78 19.37 1.55
C SER A 75 8.40 19.79 0.13
N GLY A 76 8.80 21.01 -0.27
CA GLY A 76 8.59 21.47 -1.65
C GLY A 76 9.30 20.56 -2.65
N GLU A 77 10.47 20.06 -2.28
CA GLU A 77 11.28 19.13 -3.06
C GLU A 77 10.55 17.79 -3.29
N ALA A 78 9.94 17.20 -2.27
CA ALA A 78 9.17 15.96 -2.42
C ALA A 78 7.92 16.17 -3.29
N VAL A 79 7.26 17.34 -3.17
CA VAL A 79 6.14 17.72 -4.05
C VAL A 79 6.60 17.84 -5.50
N ASP A 80 7.73 18.50 -5.74
CA ASP A 80 8.30 18.66 -7.07
C ASP A 80 8.69 17.32 -7.70
N VAL A 81 9.38 16.44 -6.95
CA VAL A 81 9.76 15.10 -7.40
C VAL A 81 8.53 14.28 -7.80
N ALA A 82 7.46 14.31 -7.00
CA ALA A 82 6.21 13.63 -7.33
C ALA A 82 5.54 14.21 -8.59
N ALA A 83 5.55 15.54 -8.75
CA ALA A 83 4.89 16.22 -9.86
C ALA A 83 5.64 16.08 -11.19
N ASN A 84 6.97 16.16 -11.18
CA ASN A 84 7.79 16.18 -12.39
C ASN A 84 8.41 14.82 -12.74
N GLY A 85 8.38 13.85 -11.83
CA GLY A 85 8.92 12.51 -12.03
C GLY A 85 10.45 12.41 -12.09
N LYS A 86 11.16 13.48 -11.73
CA LYS A 86 12.63 13.55 -11.79
C LYS A 86 13.22 13.22 -10.42
N THR A 87 14.15 12.26 -10.40
CA THR A 87 14.95 11.95 -9.23
C THR A 87 15.75 13.17 -8.77
N ARG A 88 15.74 13.42 -7.46
CA ARG A 88 16.61 14.43 -6.82
C ARG A 88 17.63 13.71 -5.96
N ILE A 89 18.90 14.12 -6.05
CA ILE A 89 20.00 13.54 -5.28
C ILE A 89 20.86 14.64 -4.70
N VAL A 90 20.95 14.71 -3.37
CA VAL A 90 21.70 15.72 -2.65
C VAL A 90 22.72 15.07 -1.72
N GLU A 91 23.96 15.51 -1.81
CA GLU A 91 24.96 15.19 -0.81
C GLU A 91 25.01 16.32 0.23
N THR A 92 24.80 15.97 1.49
CA THR A 92 24.74 16.93 2.59
C THR A 92 26.14 17.17 3.16
N ALA A 93 26.34 18.33 3.79
CA ALA A 93 27.57 18.64 4.52
C ALA A 93 27.88 17.63 5.65
N SER A 94 26.87 16.91 6.15
CA SER A 94 27.01 15.86 7.16
C SER A 94 27.42 14.50 6.59
N ARG A 95 27.94 14.46 5.35
CA ARG A 95 28.32 13.22 4.66
C ARG A 95 27.14 12.25 4.61
N ARG A 96 25.98 12.73 4.17
CA ARG A 96 24.82 11.90 3.85
C ARG A 96 24.46 12.10 2.39
N ILE A 97 23.94 11.07 1.76
CA ILE A 97 23.38 11.15 0.41
C ILE A 97 21.89 10.91 0.54
N GLU A 98 21.10 11.92 0.22
CA GLU A 98 19.64 11.87 0.17
C GLU A 98 19.23 11.67 -1.29
N ILE A 99 18.43 10.66 -1.56
CA ILE A 99 17.89 10.33 -2.87
C ILE A 99 16.37 10.32 -2.75
N GLU A 100 15.73 11.22 -3.48
CA GLU A 100 14.28 11.34 -3.55
C GLU A 100 13.80 10.89 -4.92
N LEU A 101 12.83 9.97 -4.95
CA LEU A 101 12.31 9.33 -6.15
C LEU A 101 10.78 9.50 -6.22
N PRO A 102 10.20 9.62 -7.44
CA PRO A 102 8.75 9.49 -7.58
C PRO A 102 8.34 8.08 -7.16
N LEU A 103 7.36 7.99 -6.25
CA LEU A 103 6.81 6.74 -5.78
C LEU A 103 5.63 6.35 -6.66
N HIS A 104 5.64 5.11 -7.16
CA HIS A 104 4.58 4.59 -8.00
C HIS A 104 3.72 3.57 -7.25
N ASP A 105 2.47 3.41 -7.67
CA ASP A 105 1.70 2.20 -7.38
C ASP A 105 2.13 1.04 -8.30
N LEU A 106 1.57 -0.14 -8.08
CA LEU A 106 1.82 -1.34 -8.88
C LEU A 106 1.39 -1.21 -10.36
N ALA A 107 0.57 -0.20 -10.70
CA ALA A 107 0.15 0.08 -12.07
C ALA A 107 1.09 1.07 -12.78
N GLY A 108 2.10 1.59 -12.05
CA GLY A 108 3.06 2.58 -12.54
C GLY A 108 2.53 4.01 -12.52
N LEU A 109 1.45 4.29 -11.79
CA LEU A 109 0.96 5.66 -11.57
C LEU A 109 1.72 6.27 -10.40
N THR A 110 2.17 7.52 -10.54
CA THR A 110 2.78 8.25 -9.43
C THR A 110 1.76 8.52 -8.34
N VAL A 111 2.03 8.02 -7.13
CA VAL A 111 1.19 8.20 -5.94
C VAL A 111 1.79 9.21 -4.95
N GLY A 112 3.05 9.60 -5.15
CA GLY A 112 3.78 10.50 -4.27
C GLY A 112 5.28 10.46 -4.52
N ALA A 113 6.07 10.61 -3.45
CA ALA A 113 7.52 10.51 -3.47
C ALA A 113 8.04 9.64 -2.30
N VAL A 114 9.23 9.08 -2.47
CA VAL A 114 9.97 8.39 -1.40
C VAL A 114 11.35 9.02 -1.27
N ALA A 115 11.73 9.43 -0.06
CA ALA A 115 13.07 9.92 0.25
C ALA A 115 13.85 8.84 0.99
N LEU A 116 15.09 8.59 0.54
CA LEU A 116 16.00 7.59 1.09
C LEU A 116 17.33 8.26 1.42
N THR A 117 17.72 8.23 2.70
CA THR A 117 18.99 8.81 3.15
C THR A 117 19.97 7.72 3.52
N TRP A 118 21.17 7.82 2.95
CA TRP A 118 22.30 6.91 3.13
C TRP A 118 23.45 7.63 3.82
N ALA A 119 24.30 6.87 4.52
CA ALA A 119 25.58 7.41 5.00
C ALA A 119 26.58 7.48 3.83
N SER A 120 27.24 8.63 3.61
CA SER A 120 28.25 8.81 2.53
C SER A 120 29.54 8.01 2.80
N ALA A 121 29.79 7.59 4.05
CA ALA A 121 30.91 6.71 4.42
C ALA A 121 30.58 5.19 4.31
N GLY A 122 29.46 4.81 3.69
CA GLY A 122 29.01 3.42 3.54
C GLY A 122 29.46 2.74 2.24
N THR A 123 29.14 1.46 2.11
CA THR A 123 29.46 0.59 0.96
C THR A 123 28.72 1.03 -0.30
N GLY A 124 29.38 1.85 -1.09
CA GLY A 124 29.02 2.17 -2.47
C GLY A 124 29.15 3.64 -2.82
N GLY A 125 29.67 3.93 -4.01
CA GLY A 125 29.67 5.29 -4.55
C GLY A 125 28.24 5.77 -4.85
N ARG A 126 28.07 7.06 -5.13
CA ARG A 126 26.77 7.69 -5.44
C ARG A 126 25.87 6.87 -6.38
N ALA A 127 26.44 6.34 -7.47
CA ALA A 127 25.69 5.56 -8.47
C ALA A 127 25.13 4.23 -7.91
N GLU A 128 25.83 3.60 -6.97
CA GLU A 128 25.36 2.37 -6.33
C GLU A 128 24.19 2.66 -5.39
N LEU A 129 24.27 3.75 -4.62
CA LEU A 129 23.17 4.18 -3.74
C LEU A 129 21.94 4.61 -4.53
N GLU A 130 22.13 5.25 -5.68
CA GLU A 130 21.03 5.56 -6.62
C GLU A 130 20.37 4.27 -7.12
N LYS A 131 21.15 3.29 -7.56
CA LYS A 131 20.62 1.98 -7.98
C LYS A 131 19.86 1.27 -6.87
N LYS A 132 20.41 1.22 -5.64
CA LYS A 132 19.73 0.64 -4.47
C LYS A 132 18.42 1.37 -4.16
N SER A 133 18.43 2.70 -4.24
CA SER A 133 17.23 3.52 -4.02
C SER A 133 16.12 3.22 -5.03
N VAL A 134 16.48 3.07 -6.31
CA VAL A 134 15.54 2.67 -7.37
C VAL A 134 14.96 1.30 -7.09
N GLN A 135 15.80 0.32 -6.70
CA GLN A 135 15.33 -1.02 -6.34
C GLN A 135 14.34 -0.99 -5.18
N ILE A 136 14.63 -0.25 -4.10
CA ILE A 136 13.72 -0.07 -2.97
C ILE A 136 12.40 0.55 -3.42
N ARG A 137 12.44 1.61 -4.25
CA ARG A 137 11.23 2.26 -4.78
C ARG A 137 10.39 1.28 -5.60
N ASP A 138 11.02 0.50 -6.46
CA ASP A 138 10.34 -0.47 -7.32
C ASP A 138 9.74 -1.61 -6.49
N ASP A 139 10.44 -2.10 -5.46
CA ASP A 139 9.94 -3.10 -4.51
C ASP A 139 8.72 -2.56 -3.72
N LEU A 140 8.79 -1.32 -3.22
CA LEU A 140 7.66 -0.64 -2.58
C LEU A 140 6.46 -0.56 -3.54
N SER A 141 6.68 -0.16 -4.80
CA SER A 141 5.62 -0.04 -5.80
C SER A 141 4.85 -1.34 -6.00
N ARG A 142 5.50 -2.52 -5.89
CA ARG A 142 4.82 -3.82 -6.00
C ARG A 142 3.81 -4.09 -4.89
N HIS A 143 3.84 -3.32 -3.81
CA HIS A 143 2.96 -3.48 -2.65
C HIS A 143 1.89 -2.39 -2.54
N ILE A 144 1.92 -1.37 -3.40
CA ILE A 144 1.01 -0.21 -3.32
C ILE A 144 -0.10 -0.34 -4.35
N LEU A 145 -1.36 -0.48 -3.91
CA LEU A 145 -2.50 -0.51 -4.84
C LEU A 145 -2.82 0.85 -5.46
N ASN A 146 -2.71 1.91 -4.65
CA ASN A 146 -3.00 3.31 -4.94
C ASN A 146 -2.72 4.14 -3.67
N THR A 147 -2.87 5.47 -3.77
CA THR A 147 -2.66 6.38 -2.63
C THR A 147 -3.58 6.11 -1.44
N ALA A 148 -4.83 5.70 -1.64
CA ALA A 148 -5.76 5.42 -0.54
C ALA A 148 -5.30 4.20 0.28
N ASN A 149 -4.73 3.19 -0.38
CA ASN A 149 -4.21 1.99 0.28
C ASN A 149 -3.05 2.28 1.25
N LEU A 150 -2.23 3.30 0.99
CA LEU A 150 -1.18 3.74 1.92
C LEU A 150 -1.72 4.17 3.29
N LEU A 151 -2.96 4.67 3.33
CA LEU A 151 -3.64 5.16 4.52
C LEU A 151 -4.52 4.10 5.20
N ASP A 152 -4.63 2.90 4.62
CA ASP A 152 -5.37 1.80 5.25
C ASP A 152 -4.74 1.49 6.61
N PRO A 153 -5.53 1.19 7.66
CA PRO A 153 -4.99 0.70 8.93
C PRO A 153 -4.22 -0.60 8.71
N TYR A 154 -3.16 -0.81 9.51
CA TYR A 154 -2.36 -2.02 9.42
C TYR A 154 -2.10 -2.71 10.78
N PRO A 155 -2.60 -3.95 11.01
CA PRO A 155 -3.54 -4.67 10.15
C PRO A 155 -4.87 -3.92 10.00
N TYR A 156 -5.67 -4.28 8.99
CA TYR A 156 -6.92 -3.56 8.71
C TYR A 156 -7.96 -3.77 9.80
N VAL A 157 -8.04 -5.00 10.31
CA VAL A 157 -8.68 -5.31 11.58
C VAL A 157 -7.59 -5.55 12.62
N ALA A 158 -7.61 -4.80 13.72
CA ALA A 158 -6.54 -4.80 14.73
C ALA A 158 -6.20 -6.19 15.30
N THR A 159 -7.16 -7.11 15.32
CA THR A 159 -6.99 -8.48 15.83
C THR A 159 -6.53 -9.48 14.78
N ALA A 160 -6.40 -9.08 13.51
CA ALA A 160 -5.95 -9.98 12.47
C ALA A 160 -4.44 -10.21 12.54
N THR A 161 -4.00 -11.46 12.35
CA THR A 161 -2.58 -11.75 12.19
C THR A 161 -2.10 -11.28 10.81
N THR A 162 -0.92 -10.69 10.78
CA THR A 162 -0.21 -10.28 9.55
C THR A 162 0.86 -11.28 9.13
N ARG A 163 1.07 -12.33 9.94
CA ARG A 163 2.05 -13.40 9.74
C ARG A 163 1.35 -14.75 9.80
N SER A 164 0.20 -14.85 9.14
CA SER A 164 -0.51 -16.12 9.04
C SER A 164 0.26 -17.10 8.15
N ARG A 165 -0.01 -18.39 8.28
CA ARG A 165 0.52 -19.41 7.34
C ARG A 165 0.04 -19.13 5.90
N ALA A 166 -1.17 -18.61 5.74
CA ALA A 166 -1.69 -18.12 4.47
C ALA A 166 -0.85 -16.95 3.93
N GLN A 167 -0.45 -16.00 4.77
CA GLN A 167 0.42 -14.91 4.35
C GLN A 167 1.78 -15.44 3.88
N ALA A 168 2.40 -16.37 4.62
CA ALA A 168 3.66 -16.99 4.21
C ALA A 168 3.55 -17.68 2.84
N LEU A 169 2.45 -18.40 2.60
CA LEU A 169 2.14 -18.99 1.29
C LEU A 169 2.03 -17.92 0.20
N ILE A 170 1.35 -16.81 0.46
CA ILE A 170 1.18 -15.71 -0.50
C ILE A 170 2.52 -15.02 -0.79
N ASP A 171 3.34 -14.75 0.23
CA ASP A 171 4.67 -14.15 0.06
C ASP A 171 5.59 -15.03 -0.77
N GLU A 172 5.60 -16.34 -0.52
CA GLU A 172 6.41 -17.28 -1.29
C GLU A 172 5.91 -17.40 -2.74
N THR A 173 4.60 -17.46 -2.93
CA THR A 173 3.99 -17.51 -4.27
C THR A 173 4.30 -16.24 -5.04
N PHE A 174 4.15 -15.07 -4.45
CA PHE A 174 4.47 -13.79 -5.10
C PHE A 174 5.94 -13.66 -5.50
N ARG A 175 6.86 -14.29 -4.72
CA ARG A 175 8.28 -14.37 -5.07
C ARG A 175 8.54 -15.28 -6.26
N ARG A 176 7.81 -16.39 -6.39
CA ARG A 176 7.94 -17.36 -7.50
C ARG A 176 7.26 -16.90 -8.79
N HIS A 177 6.32 -15.96 -8.69
CA HIS A 177 5.54 -15.42 -9.80
C HIS A 177 5.74 -13.90 -9.96
N PRO A 178 6.91 -13.45 -10.45
CA PRO A 178 7.21 -12.02 -10.61
C PRO A 178 6.28 -11.29 -11.59
N GLU A 179 5.60 -12.01 -12.48
CA GLU A 179 4.59 -11.48 -13.40
C GLU A 179 3.29 -11.04 -12.71
N VAL A 180 3.03 -11.55 -11.50
CA VAL A 180 1.86 -11.19 -10.70
C VAL A 180 2.10 -9.84 -10.02
N THR A 181 1.13 -8.93 -10.15
CA THR A 181 1.17 -7.59 -9.54
C THR A 181 0.27 -7.49 -8.31
N VAL A 182 -0.77 -8.32 -8.22
CA VAL A 182 -1.65 -8.41 -7.05
C VAL A 182 -1.91 -9.87 -6.74
N LEU A 183 -1.79 -10.24 -5.46
CA LEU A 183 -2.22 -11.54 -4.98
C LEU A 183 -2.87 -11.36 -3.61
N ALA A 184 -4.11 -11.82 -3.46
CA ALA A 184 -4.80 -11.83 -2.18
C ALA A 184 -5.64 -13.09 -2.01
N LEU A 185 -5.61 -13.64 -0.80
CA LEU A 185 -6.37 -14.80 -0.39
C LEU A 185 -7.31 -14.41 0.74
N ARG A 186 -8.61 -14.67 0.53
CA ARG A 186 -9.63 -14.61 1.57
C ARG A 186 -10.10 -16.01 1.90
N LEU A 187 -10.23 -16.33 3.18
CA LEU A 187 -10.76 -17.61 3.66
C LEU A 187 -11.87 -17.36 4.68
N LYS A 188 -12.79 -18.32 4.82
CA LYS A 188 -13.74 -18.35 5.94
C LYS A 188 -12.98 -18.66 7.22
N VAL A 189 -13.02 -17.75 8.19
CA VAL A 189 -12.27 -17.87 9.45
C VAL A 189 -13.21 -18.21 10.62
N PRO A 190 -12.94 -19.29 11.40
CA PRO A 190 -13.68 -19.61 12.62
C PRO A 190 -13.59 -18.50 13.69
N PRO A 191 -14.54 -18.42 14.63
CA PRO A 191 -15.75 -19.23 14.75
C PRO A 191 -16.93 -18.69 13.91
N LYS A 192 -16.83 -17.44 13.42
CA LYS A 192 -17.94 -16.77 12.71
C LYS A 192 -18.09 -17.22 11.26
N ASN A 193 -17.05 -17.84 10.69
CA ASN A 193 -16.96 -18.19 9.27
C ASN A 193 -17.08 -16.97 8.34
N ASP A 194 -16.64 -15.81 8.82
CA ASP A 194 -16.55 -14.60 8.01
C ASP A 194 -15.45 -14.79 6.95
N LEU A 195 -15.75 -14.41 5.71
CA LEU A 195 -14.75 -14.39 4.63
C LEU A 195 -13.88 -13.15 4.78
N VAL A 196 -12.62 -13.33 5.16
CA VAL A 196 -11.68 -12.21 5.44
C VAL A 196 -10.36 -12.40 4.73
N VAL A 197 -9.65 -11.30 4.45
CA VAL A 197 -8.28 -11.35 3.91
C VAL A 197 -7.33 -11.96 4.93
N VAL A 198 -6.80 -13.15 4.64
CA VAL A 198 -5.84 -13.86 5.51
C VAL A 198 -4.42 -13.76 4.97
N GLY A 199 -4.25 -13.47 3.68
CA GLY A 199 -2.94 -13.17 3.10
C GLY A 199 -3.06 -12.26 1.88
N SER A 200 -2.14 -11.33 1.68
CA SER A 200 -2.12 -10.46 0.50
C SER A 200 -0.76 -9.80 0.27
N THR A 201 -0.58 -9.25 -0.94
CA THR A 201 0.59 -8.43 -1.30
C THR A 201 0.43 -6.95 -0.97
N PHE A 202 -0.74 -6.50 -0.51
CA PHE A 202 -1.05 -5.07 -0.31
C PHE A 202 -1.64 -4.75 1.08
N GLY A 203 -1.50 -5.69 2.03
CA GLY A 203 -2.02 -5.57 3.38
C GLY A 203 -3.50 -5.92 3.50
N ARG A 204 -4.30 -5.06 4.14
CA ARG A 204 -5.73 -5.30 4.37
C ARG A 204 -6.09 -6.56 5.19
N HIS A 205 -5.15 -7.10 5.96
CA HIS A 205 -5.38 -8.29 6.80
C HIS A 205 -6.59 -8.13 7.72
N GLY A 206 -7.48 -9.12 7.67
CA GLY A 206 -8.74 -9.14 8.40
C GLY A 206 -9.88 -8.35 7.76
N LYS A 207 -9.66 -7.63 6.64
CA LYS A 207 -10.75 -6.92 5.94
C LYS A 207 -11.84 -7.94 5.55
N PRO A 208 -13.10 -7.73 5.96
CA PRO A 208 -14.23 -8.55 5.53
C PRO A 208 -14.47 -8.44 4.02
N ALA A 209 -14.93 -9.53 3.43
CA ALA A 209 -15.48 -9.54 2.09
C ALA A 209 -16.62 -8.55 1.96
N ASP A 210 -16.59 -7.74 0.90
CA ASP A 210 -17.74 -6.93 0.50
C ASP A 210 -18.68 -7.73 -0.44
N GLY A 211 -19.74 -7.08 -0.91
CA GLY A 211 -20.74 -7.74 -1.76
C GLY A 211 -20.19 -8.31 -3.06
N ASP A 212 -19.10 -7.74 -3.60
CA ASP A 212 -18.47 -8.26 -4.82
C ASP A 212 -17.58 -9.45 -4.50
N ASP A 213 -16.80 -9.39 -3.42
CA ASP A 213 -16.03 -10.53 -2.91
C ASP A 213 -16.92 -11.75 -2.64
N MET A 214 -18.15 -11.54 -2.13
CA MET A 214 -19.09 -12.62 -1.86
C MET A 214 -19.64 -13.29 -3.13
N LYS A 215 -19.80 -12.54 -4.24
CA LYS A 215 -20.24 -13.13 -5.52
C LYS A 215 -19.21 -14.11 -6.09
N VAL A 216 -17.92 -13.86 -5.85
CA VAL A 216 -16.82 -14.70 -6.31
C VAL A 216 -16.86 -16.07 -5.64
N LEU A 217 -17.21 -16.12 -4.36
CA LEU A 217 -17.22 -17.35 -3.56
C LEU A 217 -18.12 -18.42 -4.19
N ASP A 218 -19.30 -18.02 -4.67
CA ASP A 218 -20.30 -18.92 -5.25
C ASP A 218 -20.22 -18.99 -6.79
N ALA A 219 -19.26 -18.31 -7.40
CA ALA A 219 -19.15 -18.25 -8.85
C ALA A 219 -18.77 -19.62 -9.44
N PRO A 220 -19.43 -20.06 -10.54
CA PRO A 220 -19.08 -21.32 -11.21
C PRO A 220 -17.77 -21.22 -12.00
N ALA A 221 -17.31 -20.00 -12.30
CA ALA A 221 -16.14 -19.71 -13.12
C ALA A 221 -15.40 -18.45 -12.59
N PRO A 222 -14.13 -18.23 -12.99
CA PRO A 222 -13.41 -17.00 -12.68
C PRO A 222 -14.14 -15.75 -13.18
N ILE A 223 -13.96 -14.63 -12.48
CA ILE A 223 -14.53 -13.33 -12.85
C ILE A 223 -13.37 -12.38 -13.22
N PRO A 224 -13.10 -12.15 -14.52
CA PRO A 224 -12.08 -11.20 -14.94
C PRO A 224 -12.60 -9.74 -14.87
N GLY A 225 -11.69 -8.80 -14.65
CA GLY A 225 -12.00 -7.38 -14.58
C GLY A 225 -10.79 -6.50 -14.91
N LEU A 226 -11.05 -5.26 -15.31
CA LEU A 226 -10.03 -4.23 -15.49
C LEU A 226 -10.06 -3.27 -14.30
N TYR A 227 -8.88 -2.92 -13.81
CA TYR A 227 -8.69 -2.06 -12.64
C TYR A 227 -7.58 -1.05 -12.92
N SER A 228 -7.47 -0.05 -12.03
CA SER A 228 -6.43 0.99 -12.11
C SER A 228 -6.43 1.71 -13.46
N ASN A 229 -7.61 2.16 -13.91
CA ASN A 229 -7.81 2.81 -15.21
C ASN A 229 -7.33 1.93 -16.38
N ASP A 230 -7.79 0.67 -16.39
CA ASP A 230 -7.44 -0.34 -17.40
C ASP A 230 -5.95 -0.68 -17.50
N ARG A 231 -5.16 -0.38 -16.47
CA ARG A 231 -3.73 -0.73 -16.40
C ARG A 231 -3.44 -2.06 -15.71
N ARG A 232 -4.48 -2.69 -15.15
CA ARG A 232 -4.37 -3.99 -14.48
C ARG A 232 -5.52 -4.89 -14.89
N PHE A 233 -5.17 -6.08 -15.39
CA PHE A 233 -6.12 -7.16 -15.60
C PHE A 233 -6.16 -8.01 -14.32
N GLY A 234 -7.30 -8.02 -13.64
CA GLY A 234 -7.52 -8.80 -12.43
C GLY A 234 -8.45 -9.97 -12.70
N VAL A 235 -8.27 -11.05 -11.96
CA VAL A 235 -9.12 -12.23 -12.01
C VAL A 235 -9.45 -12.63 -10.58
N ASP A 236 -10.75 -12.64 -10.27
CA ASP A 236 -11.28 -13.12 -9.01
C ASP A 236 -11.72 -14.57 -9.16
N LEU A 237 -11.24 -15.45 -8.27
CA LEU A 237 -11.42 -16.89 -8.37
C LEU A 237 -11.95 -17.48 -7.06
N PRO A 238 -12.95 -18.39 -7.09
CA PRO A 238 -13.28 -19.19 -5.92
C PRO A 238 -12.13 -20.14 -5.59
N VAL A 239 -11.83 -20.28 -4.30
CA VAL A 239 -10.91 -21.30 -3.77
C VAL A 239 -11.74 -22.41 -3.16
N LYS A 240 -11.46 -23.65 -3.54
CA LYS A 240 -12.24 -24.83 -3.17
C LYS A 240 -11.42 -25.80 -2.33
N ASP A 241 -12.09 -26.56 -1.47
CA ASP A 241 -11.48 -27.73 -0.83
C ASP A 241 -11.39 -28.93 -1.79
N ALA A 242 -10.82 -30.03 -1.32
CA ALA A 242 -10.70 -31.27 -2.10
C ALA A 242 -12.05 -31.91 -2.49
N LYS A 243 -13.15 -31.52 -1.84
CA LYS A 243 -14.52 -31.97 -2.16
C LYS A 243 -15.22 -31.02 -3.14
N GLY A 244 -14.56 -29.93 -3.54
CA GLY A 244 -15.10 -28.92 -4.44
C GLY A 244 -15.94 -27.84 -3.75
N ALA A 245 -16.03 -27.82 -2.42
CA ALA A 245 -16.77 -26.81 -1.68
C ALA A 245 -15.95 -25.51 -1.60
N ALA A 246 -16.60 -24.36 -1.81
CA ALA A 246 -15.94 -23.06 -1.75
C ALA A 246 -15.58 -22.68 -0.29
N ILE A 247 -14.27 -22.59 -0.03
CA ILE A 247 -13.68 -22.25 1.26
C ILE A 247 -13.19 -20.80 1.33
N GLY A 248 -13.09 -20.14 0.17
CA GLY A 248 -12.60 -18.77 0.10
C GLY A 248 -12.55 -18.23 -1.32
N THR A 249 -11.85 -17.11 -1.48
CA THR A 249 -11.65 -16.44 -2.77
C THR A 249 -10.20 -15.99 -2.91
N MET A 250 -9.73 -15.91 -4.15
CA MET A 250 -8.39 -15.43 -4.48
C MET A 250 -8.49 -14.38 -5.58
N ASN A 251 -7.79 -13.27 -5.41
CA ASN A 251 -7.63 -12.26 -6.45
C ASN A 251 -6.20 -12.34 -7.00
N VAL A 252 -6.06 -12.38 -8.32
CA VAL A 252 -4.77 -12.31 -9.03
C VAL A 252 -4.80 -11.12 -9.99
N GLY A 253 -3.75 -10.31 -9.99
CA GLY A 253 -3.60 -9.19 -10.92
C GLY A 253 -2.35 -9.32 -11.78
N TYR A 254 -2.44 -8.86 -13.02
CA TYR A 254 -1.34 -8.71 -13.96
C TYR A 254 -1.31 -7.27 -14.50
N ALA A 255 -0.11 -6.78 -14.82
CA ALA A 255 0.02 -5.56 -15.61
C ALA A 255 -0.72 -5.72 -16.94
N TYR A 256 -1.39 -4.67 -17.39
CA TYR A 256 -2.18 -4.68 -18.62
C TYR A 256 -2.00 -3.36 -19.37
N SER A 257 -1.68 -3.44 -20.65
CA SER A 257 -1.50 -2.31 -21.56
C SER A 257 -2.61 -2.22 -22.61
N GLY A 258 -3.53 -3.18 -22.62
CA GLY A 258 -4.58 -3.30 -23.65
C GLY A 258 -4.25 -4.28 -24.76
N SER A 259 -2.98 -4.72 -24.85
CA SER A 259 -2.49 -5.59 -25.94
C SER A 259 -2.38 -7.06 -25.54
N GLU A 260 -2.36 -7.36 -24.25
CA GLU A 260 -2.22 -8.72 -23.74
C GLU A 260 -3.49 -9.55 -24.00
N ASP A 261 -3.30 -10.85 -24.27
CA ASP A 261 -4.40 -11.79 -24.41
C ASP A 261 -5.05 -12.07 -23.05
N ARG A 262 -6.26 -11.53 -22.87
CA ARG A 262 -7.05 -11.68 -21.64
C ARG A 262 -7.36 -13.14 -21.30
N LYS A 263 -7.59 -14.00 -22.31
CA LYS A 263 -7.84 -15.42 -22.06
C LYS A 263 -6.59 -16.13 -21.56
N ALA A 264 -5.42 -15.77 -22.10
CA ALA A 264 -4.15 -16.29 -21.61
C ALA A 264 -3.85 -15.83 -20.18
N LEU A 265 -4.13 -14.58 -19.84
CA LEU A 265 -3.99 -14.07 -18.47
C LEU A 265 -4.97 -14.75 -17.49
N GLU A 266 -6.21 -14.98 -17.91
CA GLU A 266 -7.19 -15.73 -17.12
C GLU A 266 -6.74 -17.17 -16.87
N ALA A 267 -6.27 -17.87 -17.91
CA ALA A 267 -5.72 -19.22 -17.77
C ALA A 267 -4.53 -19.28 -16.81
N LYS A 268 -3.64 -18.28 -16.84
CA LYS A 268 -2.54 -18.15 -15.86
C LYS A 268 -3.06 -17.97 -14.44
N ALA A 269 -4.08 -17.12 -14.23
CA ALA A 269 -4.67 -16.92 -12.91
C ALA A 269 -5.30 -18.21 -12.37
N VAL A 270 -5.97 -18.99 -13.24
CA VAL A 270 -6.53 -20.30 -12.88
C VAL A 270 -5.43 -21.27 -12.48
N ALA A 271 -4.35 -21.38 -13.26
CA ALA A 271 -3.22 -22.24 -12.94
C ALA A 271 -2.58 -21.87 -11.59
N LEU A 272 -2.39 -20.57 -11.33
CA LEU A 272 -1.87 -20.07 -10.06
C LEU A 272 -2.81 -20.38 -8.89
N ARG A 273 -4.13 -20.25 -9.09
CA ARG A 273 -5.15 -20.62 -8.10
C ARG A 273 -5.05 -22.10 -7.75
N ASP A 274 -4.93 -22.97 -8.74
CA ASP A 274 -4.86 -24.41 -8.53
C ASP A 274 -3.58 -24.80 -7.77
N GLU A 275 -2.46 -24.12 -8.07
CA GLU A 275 -1.20 -24.28 -7.33
C GLU A 275 -1.35 -23.86 -5.85
N VAL A 276 -1.84 -22.63 -5.60
CA VAL A 276 -2.05 -22.10 -4.25
C VAL A 276 -3.03 -22.99 -3.47
N GLN A 277 -4.12 -23.42 -4.11
CA GLN A 277 -5.13 -24.29 -3.49
C GLN A 277 -4.55 -25.66 -3.11
N THR A 278 -3.71 -26.25 -3.95
CA THR A 278 -3.02 -27.51 -3.66
C THR A 278 -2.15 -27.39 -2.41
N ARG A 279 -1.39 -26.29 -2.31
CA ARG A 279 -0.53 -26.02 -1.15
C ARG A 279 -1.35 -25.69 0.10
N LEU A 280 -2.41 -24.91 -0.06
CA LEU A 280 -3.32 -24.53 1.04
C LEU A 280 -3.95 -25.77 1.69
N ALA A 281 -4.29 -26.79 0.91
CA ALA A 281 -4.85 -28.05 1.43
C ALA A 281 -3.89 -28.80 2.39
N ALA A 282 -2.58 -28.53 2.32
CA ALA A 282 -1.58 -29.11 3.23
C ALA A 282 -1.39 -28.28 4.52
N ILE A 283 -1.92 -27.06 4.59
CA ILE A 283 -1.77 -26.14 5.72
C ILE A 283 -2.96 -26.30 6.67
N LYS A 284 -2.68 -26.69 7.92
CA LYS A 284 -3.69 -26.65 8.99
C LYS A 284 -3.84 -25.23 9.51
N ASN A 285 -5.09 -24.81 9.72
CA ASN A 285 -5.46 -23.49 10.24
C ASN A 285 -4.66 -22.37 9.54
N PRO A 286 -4.86 -22.17 8.22
CA PRO A 286 -4.07 -21.25 7.41
C PRO A 286 -4.15 -19.78 7.88
N GLU A 287 -5.20 -19.42 8.58
CA GLU A 287 -5.43 -18.10 9.17
C GLU A 287 -4.63 -17.84 10.45
N GLU A 288 -4.13 -18.88 11.13
CA GLU A 288 -3.33 -18.75 12.35
C GLU A 288 -1.89 -18.34 12.05
N ILE A 289 -1.19 -17.88 13.10
CA ILE A 289 0.20 -17.46 13.03
C ILE A 289 1.12 -18.60 12.53
N ASP A 290 2.03 -18.24 11.63
CA ASP A 290 3.15 -19.08 11.24
C ASP A 290 4.25 -18.96 12.32
N PRO A 291 4.63 -20.06 13.00
CA PRO A 291 5.53 -20.04 14.15
C PRO A 291 6.95 -19.55 13.85
#